data_AF-A0A357NGZ3-F1
#
_entry.id   AF-A0A357NGZ3-F1
#
_cell.length_a   1.000
_cell.length_b   1.000
_cell.length_c   1.000
_cell.angle_alpha   90.00
_cell.angle_beta   90.00
_cell.angle_gamma   90.00
#
_symmetry.space_group_name_H-M   'P 1'
#
loop_
_entity.id
_entity.type
_entity.pdbx_description
1 polymer ?
#
loop_
_entity_poly.entity_id
_entity_poly.type
_entity_poly.pdbx_seq_one_letter_code
_entity_poly.pdbx_strand_id
1 'polypeptide(L)'
;MTENSYPNRWLIALAGIVMQLCLGTVYGWSVFTKPLMAAHGWSNPQVTLAFTICIGFLGLASALGGYILDTKGARRVATAG
;
A
#
# COMPACT_ATOMS: atom_id res chain seq x y z
N MET A 1 0.20 37.42 6.27
CA MET A 1 -0.76 36.54 6.97
C MET A 1 -1.00 35.33 6.08
N THR A 2 -0.23 34.25 6.25
CA THR A 2 -0.44 33.01 5.49
C THR A 2 -1.39 32.14 6.31
N GLU A 3 -2.59 31.91 5.78
CA GLU A 3 -3.64 31.12 6.44
C GLU A 3 -3.11 29.74 6.87
N ASN A 4 -3.23 29.46 8.16
CA ASN A 4 -3.15 28.10 8.69
C ASN A 4 -4.42 27.36 8.24
N SER A 5 -4.40 26.77 7.05
CA SER A 5 -5.38 25.75 6.65
C SER A 5 -5.22 24.56 7.61
N TYR A 6 -6.07 24.49 8.64
CA TYR A 6 -6.25 23.26 9.41
C TYR A 6 -6.55 22.15 8.41
N PRO A 7 -5.69 21.12 8.26
CA PRO A 7 -5.97 20.05 7.32
C PRO A 7 -7.32 19.46 7.72
N ASN A 8 -8.25 19.46 6.77
CA ASN A 8 -9.63 19.09 7.01
C ASN A 8 -9.64 17.69 7.62
N ARG A 9 -9.96 17.58 8.93
CA ARG A 9 -9.71 16.36 9.74
C ARG A 9 -10.37 15.12 9.14
N TRP A 10 -11.48 15.32 8.46
CA TRP A 10 -12.21 14.32 7.69
C TRP A 10 -11.41 13.73 6.53
N LEU A 11 -10.55 14.53 5.89
CA LEU A 11 -9.70 14.11 4.78
C LEU A 11 -8.54 13.22 5.26
N ILE A 12 -8.01 13.51 6.45
CA ILE A 12 -7.02 12.65 7.12
C ILE A 12 -7.68 11.33 7.54
N ALA A 13 -8.90 11.38 8.09
CA ALA A 13 -9.65 10.18 8.45
C ALA A 13 -9.96 9.31 7.21
N LEU A 14 -10.37 9.92 6.10
CA LEU A 14 -10.61 9.21 4.84
C LEU A 14 -9.33 8.56 4.30
N ALA A 15 -8.19 9.26 4.35
CA ALA A 15 -6.89 8.70 3.97
C ALA A 15 -6.52 7.48 4.83
N GLY A 16 -6.78 7.55 6.15
CA GLY A 16 -6.59 6.42 7.06
C GLY A 16 -7.46 5.20 6.72
N ILE A 17 -8.73 5.43 6.35
CA ILE A 17 -9.65 4.37 5.91
C ILE A 17 -9.14 3.72 4.63
N VAL A 18 -8.74 4.52 3.63
CA VAL A 18 -8.19 4.00 2.36
C VAL A 18 -6.94 3.16 2.59
N MET A 19 -6.03 3.62 3.46
CA MET A 19 -4.84 2.86 3.84
C MET A 19 -5.20 1.51 4.50
N GLN A 20 -6.22 1.47 5.35
CA GLN A 20 -6.71 0.22 5.94
C GLN A 20 -7.38 -0.72 4.93
N LEU A 21 -8.05 -0.19 3.91
CA LEU A 21 -8.62 -1.00 2.83
C LEU A 21 -7.52 -1.64 1.97
N CYS A 22 -6.42 -0.91 1.70
CA CYS A 22 -5.26 -1.48 1.01
C CYS A 22 -4.67 -2.66 1.80
N LEU A 23 -4.58 -2.56 3.13
CA LEU A 23 -4.18 -3.70 3.98
C LEU A 23 -5.19 -4.86 3.94
N GLY A 24 -6.49 -4.58 3.82
CA GLY A 24 -7.51 -5.61 3.62
C GLY A 24 -7.35 -6.36 2.30
N THR A 25 -6.83 -5.72 1.25
CA THR A 25 -6.57 -6.35 -0.05
C THR A 25 -5.49 -7.44 0.06
N VAL A 26 -4.50 -7.22 0.93
CA VAL A 26 -3.46 -8.22 1.25
C VAL A 26 -4.06 -9.46 1.93
N TYR A 27 -5.09 -9.28 2.77
CA TYR A 27 -5.81 -10.40 3.38
C TYR A 27 -6.64 -11.19 2.35
N GLY A 28 -7.25 -10.48 1.39
CA GLY A 28 -8.00 -11.08 0.28
C GLY A 28 -7.14 -11.96 -0.65
N TRP A 29 -5.82 -11.77 -0.67
CA TRP A 29 -4.88 -12.57 -1.46
C TRP A 29 -5.07 -14.08 -1.27
N SER A 30 -5.34 -14.53 -0.03
CA SER A 30 -5.53 -15.95 0.28
C SER A 30 -6.69 -16.60 -0.50
N VAL A 31 -7.74 -15.83 -0.80
CA VAL A 31 -8.89 -16.28 -1.61
C VAL A 31 -8.49 -16.42 -3.08
N PHE A 32 -7.62 -15.54 -3.57
CA PHE A 32 -7.11 -15.56 -4.94
C PHE A 32 -6.01 -16.60 -5.17
N THR A 33 -5.39 -17.14 -4.12
CA THR A 33 -4.37 -18.19 -4.21
C THR A 33 -4.86 -19.40 -4.99
N LYS A 34 -6.05 -19.94 -4.66
CA LYS A 34 -6.63 -21.11 -5.35
C LYS A 34 -6.89 -20.88 -6.85
N PRO A 35 -7.57 -19.81 -7.28
CA PRO A 35 -7.76 -19.54 -8.70
C PRO A 35 -6.45 -19.20 -9.41
N LEU A 36 -5.47 -18.55 -8.77
CA LEU A 36 -4.14 -18.34 -9.37
C LEU A 36 -3.41 -19.66 -9.65
N MET A 37 -3.42 -20.59 -8.68
CA MET A 37 -2.84 -21.92 -8.86
C MET A 37 -3.54 -22.69 -9.97
N ALA A 38 -4.87 -22.61 -10.06
CA ALA A 38 -5.64 -23.29 -11.10
C ALA A 38 -5.41 -22.68 -12.50
N ALA A 39 -5.28 -21.36 -12.61
CA ALA A 39 -5.10 -20.67 -13.89
C ALA A 39 -3.68 -20.77 -14.44
N HIS A 40 -2.66 -20.75 -13.57
CA HIS A 40 -1.25 -20.77 -13.97
C HIS A 40 -0.54 -22.11 -13.71
N GLY A 41 -1.23 -23.10 -13.11
CA GLY A 41 -0.63 -24.37 -12.71
C GLY A 41 0.43 -24.23 -11.62
N TRP A 42 0.44 -23.12 -10.88
CA TRP A 42 1.45 -22.82 -9.88
C TRP A 42 1.26 -23.67 -8.62
N SER A 43 2.38 -24.04 -8.00
CA SER A 43 2.41 -24.69 -6.69
C SER A 43 2.30 -23.67 -5.55
N ASN A 44 1.83 -24.10 -4.37
CA ASN A 44 1.72 -23.23 -3.17
C ASN A 44 2.99 -22.38 -2.89
N PRO A 45 4.22 -22.94 -2.97
CA PRO A 45 5.43 -22.16 -2.77
C PRO A 45 5.62 -21.04 -3.80
N GLN A 46 5.23 -21.26 -5.07
CA GLN A 46 5.37 -20.26 -6.13
C GLN A 46 4.42 -19.07 -5.93
N VAL A 47 3.16 -19.33 -5.54
CA VAL A 47 2.21 -18.25 -5.24
C VAL A 47 2.63 -17.47 -4.01
N THR A 48 3.15 -18.16 -3.00
CA THR A 48 3.67 -17.53 -1.77
C THR A 48 4.88 -16.67 -2.06
N LEU A 49 5.81 -17.15 -2.90
CA LEU A 49 6.99 -16.39 -3.31
C LEU A 49 6.61 -15.11 -4.08
N ALA A 50 5.65 -15.17 -4.99
CA ALA A 50 5.12 -13.98 -5.67
C ALA A 50 4.58 -12.94 -4.68
N PHE A 51 3.81 -13.40 -3.69
CA PHE A 51 3.28 -12.54 -2.63
C PHE A 51 4.37 -11.92 -1.75
N THR A 52 5.39 -12.70 -1.36
CA THR A 52 6.53 -12.21 -0.59
C THR A 52 7.29 -11.14 -1.36
N ILE A 53 7.47 -11.31 -2.68
CA ILE A 53 8.09 -10.30 -3.52
C ILE A 53 7.25 -9.02 -3.53
N CYS A 54 5.93 -9.12 -3.72
CA CYS A 54 5.03 -7.97 -3.68
C CYS A 54 5.10 -7.20 -2.35
N ILE A 55 5.02 -7.89 -1.21
CA ILE A 55 5.13 -7.24 0.11
C ILE A 55 6.55 -6.70 0.34
N GLY A 56 7.58 -7.38 -0.15
CA GLY A 56 8.95 -6.87 -0.10
C GLY A 56 9.09 -5.53 -0.83
N PHE A 57 8.56 -5.43 -2.04
CA PHE A 57 8.50 -4.16 -2.78
C PHE A 57 7.62 -3.12 -2.11
N LEU A 58 6.49 -3.50 -1.50
CA LEU A 58 5.65 -2.59 -0.73
C LEU A 58 6.41 -2.02 0.48
N GLY A 59 7.18 -2.85 1.19
CA GLY A 59 8.03 -2.43 2.29
C GLY A 59 9.16 -1.49 1.84
N LEU A 60 9.82 -1.82 0.73
CA LEU A 60 10.83 -0.94 0.11
C LEU A 60 10.23 0.40 -0.33
N ALA A 61 9.06 0.37 -0.97
CA ALA A 61 8.32 1.56 -1.37
C ALA A 61 7.88 2.38 -0.16
N SER A 62 7.49 1.75 0.95
CA SER A 62 7.16 2.44 2.21
C SER A 62 8.39 3.07 2.85
N ALA A 63 9.55 2.41 2.82
CA ALA A 63 10.80 2.95 3.36
C ALA A 63 11.30 4.14 2.54
N LEU A 64 11.31 4.02 1.21
CA LEU A 64 11.65 5.11 0.31
C LEU A 64 10.61 6.24 0.39
N GLY A 65 9.32 5.89 0.42
CA GLY A 65 8.21 6.83 0.57
C GLY A 65 8.31 7.63 1.86
N GLY A 66 8.67 6.97 2.98
CA GLY A 66 8.94 7.63 4.26
C GLY A 66 10.12 8.59 4.20
N TYR A 67 11.24 8.19 3.60
CA TYR A 67 12.40 9.07 3.40
C TYR A 67 12.09 10.28 2.51
N ILE A 68 11.31 10.10 1.45
CA ILE A 68 10.86 11.18 0.56
C ILE A 68 9.83 12.07 1.29
N LEU A 69 8.99 11.51 2.17
CA LEU A 69 8.04 12.25 3.02
C LEU A 69 8.78 13.24 3.93
N ASP A 70 9.85 12.78 4.56
CA ASP A 70 10.68 13.55 5.50
C ASP A 70 11.43 14.69 4.81
N THR A 71 11.86 14.49 3.56
CA THR A 71 12.68 15.45 2.82
C THR A 71 11.89 16.43 1.95
N LYS A 72 10.73 16.05 1.40
CA LYS A 72 9.95 16.88 0.45
C LYS A 72 8.55 17.29 0.92
N GLY A 73 8.13 16.83 2.10
CA GLY A 73 6.81 17.10 2.68
C GLY A 73 5.72 16.21 2.10
N ALA A 74 4.86 15.69 2.99
CA ALA A 74 3.87 14.65 2.72
C ALA A 74 2.93 14.90 1.52
N ARG A 75 2.71 16.18 1.14
CA ARG A 75 1.78 16.58 0.09
C ARG A 75 2.22 16.19 -1.33
N ARG A 76 3.54 16.10 -1.61
CA ARG A 76 4.06 15.77 -2.95
C ARG A 76 4.23 14.27 -3.17
N VAL A 77 4.40 13.51 -2.09
CA VAL A 77 4.57 12.05 -2.14
C VAL A 77 3.21 11.35 -2.29
N ALA A 78 2.19 11.87 -1.61
CA ALA A 78 0.83 11.35 -1.70
C ALA A 78 0.18 11.50 -3.09
N THR A 79 0.64 12.40 -3.94
CA THR A 79 0.11 12.57 -5.32
C THR A 79 0.91 11.82 -6.38
N ALA A 80 2.09 11.28 -6.03
CA ALA A 80 2.95 10.56 -6.97
C ALA A 80 2.87 9.03 -6.83
N GLY A 81 2.34 8.55 -5.70
CA GLY A 81 2.05 7.14 -5.44
C GLY A 81 0.71 6.68 -6.01
#